data_AF-A0AAD9LS23-F1
#
_entry.id   AF-A0AAD9LS23-F1
#
_cell.length_a   1.000
_cell.length_b   1.000
_cell.length_c   1.000
_cell.angle_alpha   90.00
_cell.angle_beta   90.00
_cell.angle_gamma   90.00
#
_symmetry.space_group_name_H-M   'P 1'
#
loop_
_entity.id
_entity.type
_entity.pdbx_description
1 polymer ?
#
loop_
_entity_poly.entity_id
_entity_poly.type
_entity_poly.pdbx_seq_one_letter_code
_entity_poly.pdbx_strand_id
1 'polypeptide(L)'
;MILFLHNFVSSPIRPTSIGIAVNKNSILTVIEKPANAAQSGEAILIMRDSTGRYVWRSKPRHRDGPRPKSIAEFENFYEDPNGQVRRDSDFDSDGNTHDESDDDEDYESDEEAPVDDPLLTAIRNTHANTPMTSWHSASPSGGETDSDPSKVMSGEGNTGMSAIERKAQAGRDDARGTQDAVFMSLLVSQSQEDKLASQPKGSARGAKCRKPTPPEKDPALQSWEVSRRMMSELGFLSVRNWGSVFAMDATVTTDFLRDLEKLDKLPERETFDISVAYAFTGTSRGGYDQIHLATSTDVRAGYVELSKDYQLFLSSIGEQVADNDHAGYSGFDTELVNGRMLHYSHYSHEACIYVPTLLAQGEANNDSDSDSDSDAEDTEAANARTLFQHANVLIVWNECQQMYRPGSVLWDAAFKLPMPTSGVILIIDPLGNDLYCVHVSHESSPLFNQRDVIANQEDYVDEADVYTSRVLGPLLDGMVVNGAWLAPLVRQTAINAAILSRSFHRYQHDIGAVSSSPVGAEANRSKVISSFVEKHMRPKLPGEFYGDLFADLTSEN
;
A
#
# COMPACT_ATOMS: atom_id res chain seq x y z
N MET A 1 1.76 0.97 14.45
CA MET A 1 1.10 2.30 14.47
C MET A 1 0.92 2.84 15.90
N ILE A 2 0.49 2.04 16.88
CA ILE A 2 0.34 2.47 18.29
C ILE A 2 1.66 2.94 18.88
N LEU A 3 2.78 2.24 18.77
CA LEU A 3 4.06 2.73 19.33
C LEU A 3 4.59 4.01 18.66
N PHE A 4 4.26 4.27 17.39
CA PHE A 4 4.72 5.48 16.67
C PHE A 4 3.80 6.68 16.89
N LEU A 5 2.49 6.49 17.04
CA LEU A 5 1.57 7.57 17.43
C LEU A 5 1.60 7.82 18.94
N HIS A 6 1.73 6.78 19.77
CA HIS A 6 1.75 6.88 21.24
C HIS A 6 3.06 7.48 21.76
N ASN A 7 4.21 7.26 21.09
CA ASN A 7 5.44 7.98 21.41
C ASN A 7 5.40 9.47 21.03
N PHE A 8 4.47 9.90 20.16
CA PHE A 8 4.21 11.31 19.86
C PHE A 8 3.19 11.96 20.80
N VAL A 9 2.38 11.17 21.52
CA VAL A 9 1.41 11.69 22.52
C VAL A 9 2.07 12.19 23.81
N SER A 10 3.33 11.82 24.09
CA SER A 10 4.12 12.38 25.21
C SER A 10 4.86 13.68 24.87
N SER A 11 4.76 14.18 23.64
CA SER A 11 5.24 15.51 23.24
C SER A 11 4.13 16.52 23.51
N PRO A 12 4.41 17.71 24.08
CA PRO A 12 3.40 18.74 24.35
C PRO A 12 2.78 19.35 23.09
N ILE A 13 3.19 18.92 21.90
CA ILE A 13 2.72 19.39 20.61
C ILE A 13 2.10 18.23 19.85
N ARG A 14 0.77 18.25 19.69
CA ARG A 14 0.03 17.25 18.91
C ARG A 14 0.34 17.48 17.42
N PRO A 15 0.85 16.47 16.69
CA PRO A 15 0.99 16.59 15.25
C PRO A 15 -0.41 16.64 14.62
N THR A 16 -0.63 17.64 13.77
CA THR A 16 -1.84 17.74 12.95
C THR A 16 -1.66 16.85 11.71
N SER A 17 -2.73 16.17 11.29
CA SER A 17 -2.68 15.25 10.14
C SER A 17 -3.85 15.48 9.18
N ILE A 18 -3.56 15.49 7.88
CA ILE A 18 -4.57 15.60 6.81
C ILE A 18 -4.57 14.31 5.99
N GLY A 19 -5.75 13.75 5.76
CA GLY A 19 -5.98 12.64 4.83
C GLY A 19 -6.40 13.16 3.47
N ILE A 20 -5.77 12.67 2.40
CA ILE A 20 -6.04 13.04 1.01
C ILE A 20 -6.12 11.75 0.18
N ALA A 21 -7.18 11.58 -0.61
CA ALA A 21 -7.25 10.52 -1.61
C ALA A 21 -6.72 11.05 -2.95
N VAL A 22 -5.91 10.25 -3.64
CA VAL A 22 -5.42 10.54 -4.99
C VAL A 22 -5.95 9.48 -5.95
N ASN A 23 -6.53 9.92 -7.06
CA ASN A 23 -7.12 9.13 -8.14
C ASN A 23 -8.10 8.02 -7.70
N LYS A 24 -8.59 8.10 -6.45
CA LYS A 24 -9.37 7.07 -5.75
C LYS A 24 -8.69 5.69 -5.68
N ASN A 25 -7.38 5.62 -5.94
CA ASN A 25 -6.59 4.38 -5.89
C ASN A 25 -5.41 4.47 -4.90
N SER A 26 -5.18 5.64 -4.32
CA SER A 26 -4.15 5.85 -3.32
C SER A 26 -4.64 6.81 -2.23
N ILE A 27 -4.09 6.63 -1.03
CA ILE A 27 -4.35 7.45 0.14
C ILE A 27 -3.04 8.09 0.57
N LEU A 28 -2.99 9.42 0.57
CA LEU A 28 -1.94 10.22 1.15
C LEU A 28 -2.36 10.67 2.55
N THR A 29 -1.46 10.54 3.52
CA THR A 29 -1.58 11.17 4.83
C THR A 29 -0.41 12.12 4.98
N VAL A 30 -0.70 13.40 5.19
CA VAL A 30 0.30 14.44 5.42
C VAL A 30 0.28 14.78 6.90
N ILE A 31 1.43 14.74 7.55
CA ILE A 31 1.58 15.05 8.98
C ILE A 31 2.59 16.17 9.10
N GLU A 32 2.19 17.29 9.71
CA GLU A 32 3.12 18.36 10.06
C GLU A 32 3.63 18.17 11.47
N LYS A 33 4.95 18.15 11.60
CA LYS A 33 5.64 18.29 12.87
C LYS A 33 6.16 19.73 12.94
N PRO A 34 5.56 20.59 13.78
CA PRO A 34 5.95 22.00 13.86
C PRO A 34 7.38 22.14 14.40
N ALA A 35 7.99 23.29 14.09
CA ALA A 35 9.32 23.62 14.56
C ALA A 35 9.36 23.79 16.09
N ASN A 36 10.39 23.26 16.73
CA ASN A 36 10.69 23.50 18.14
C ASN A 36 11.94 24.39 18.26
N ALA A 37 12.17 24.96 19.44
CA ALA A 37 13.36 25.79 19.72
C ALA A 37 14.71 25.14 19.35
N ALA A 38 14.76 23.80 19.22
CA ALA A 38 15.95 23.03 18.84
C ALA A 38 15.86 22.31 17.46
N GLN A 39 14.71 22.30 16.77
CA GLN A 39 14.51 21.51 15.54
C GLN A 39 13.71 22.28 14.48
N SER A 40 14.13 22.19 13.21
CA SER A 40 13.33 22.65 12.07
C SER A 40 12.01 21.87 11.99
N GLY A 41 10.95 22.54 11.51
CA GLY A 41 9.69 21.84 11.18
C GLY A 41 9.94 20.72 10.17
N GLU A 42 9.09 19.71 10.17
CA GLU A 42 9.21 18.51 9.33
C GLU A 42 7.82 18.12 8.82
N ALA A 43 7.70 17.86 7.52
CA ALA A 43 6.50 17.28 6.93
C ALA A 43 6.74 15.80 6.66
N ILE A 44 5.79 14.94 7.06
CA ILE A 44 5.83 13.50 6.80
C ILE A 44 4.69 13.17 5.84
N LEU A 45 5.04 12.60 4.68
CA LEU A 45 4.08 12.08 3.72
C LEU A 45 4.01 10.56 3.84
N ILE A 46 2.82 10.01 4.03
CA ILE A 46 2.56 8.58 4.00
C ILE A 46 1.65 8.29 2.82
N MET A 47 2.13 7.61 1.79
CA MET A 47 1.30 7.13 0.68
C MET A 47 0.97 5.67 0.88
N ARG A 48 -0.29 5.32 0.62
CA ARG A 48 -0.77 3.94 0.60
C ARG A 48 -1.42 3.70 -0.75
N ASP A 49 -0.99 2.65 -1.43
CA ASP A 49 -1.59 2.21 -2.68
C ASP A 49 -1.79 0.68 -2.66
N SER A 50 -2.15 0.14 -3.83
CA SER A 50 -2.34 -1.29 -4.02
C SER A 50 -1.06 -2.10 -3.76
N THR A 51 0.12 -1.48 -3.91
CA THR A 51 1.43 -2.14 -3.81
C THR A 51 2.10 -2.01 -2.45
N GLY A 52 1.68 -1.06 -1.61
CA GLY A 52 2.13 -1.02 -0.23
C GLY A 52 2.00 0.35 0.43
N ARG A 53 2.87 0.59 1.42
CA ARG A 53 2.95 1.83 2.18
C ARG A 53 4.34 2.46 2.05
N TYR A 54 4.36 3.73 1.68
CA TYR A 54 5.57 4.53 1.48
C TYR A 54 5.59 5.72 2.43
N VAL A 55 6.76 6.02 3.00
CA VAL A 55 6.92 7.13 3.93
C VAL A 55 8.07 8.01 3.50
N TRP A 56 7.79 9.29 3.27
CA TRP A 56 8.80 10.32 3.02
C TRP A 56 8.79 11.32 4.16
N ARG A 57 9.98 11.81 4.50
CA ARG A 57 10.17 12.88 5.47
C ARG A 57 10.87 14.03 4.78
N SER A 58 10.26 15.21 4.83
CA SER A 58 10.77 16.43 4.23
C SER A 58 11.03 17.45 5.32
N LYS A 59 12.21 18.07 5.27
CA LYS A 59 12.57 19.19 6.13
C LYS A 59 12.86 20.40 5.23
N PRO A 60 12.32 21.58 5.56
CA PRO A 60 12.66 22.80 4.83
C PRO A 60 14.14 23.09 5.07
N ARG A 61 14.91 23.12 3.97
CA ARG A 61 16.35 23.44 3.99
C ARG A 61 16.65 24.93 4.07
N HIS A 62 15.63 25.77 3.92
CA HIS A 62 15.75 27.23 3.95
C HIS A 62 14.65 27.79 4.84
N ARG A 63 15.03 28.40 5.96
CA ARG A 63 14.20 29.42 6.61
C ARG A 63 14.44 30.77 5.93
N ASP A 64 13.45 31.65 5.96
CA ASP A 64 13.40 32.96 5.28
C ASP A 64 14.78 33.65 5.11
N GLY A 65 15.44 33.34 4.00
CA GLY A 65 16.82 33.69 3.71
C GLY A 65 17.05 33.70 2.20
N PRO A 66 18.03 34.48 1.71
CA PRO A 66 18.28 34.61 0.29
C PRO A 66 18.57 33.24 -0.32
N ARG A 67 17.77 32.84 -1.32
CA ARG A 67 18.00 31.59 -2.05
C ARG A 67 19.40 31.63 -2.67
N PRO A 68 20.26 30.61 -2.45
CA PRO A 68 21.54 30.55 -3.14
C PRO A 68 21.28 30.51 -4.65
N LYS A 69 21.96 31.40 -5.39
CA LYS A 69 21.74 31.60 -6.83
C LYS A 69 22.68 30.73 -7.68
N SER A 70 23.58 29.98 -7.02
CA SER A 70 24.52 29.08 -7.68
C SER A 70 24.78 27.81 -6.86
N ILE A 71 25.23 26.75 -7.54
CA ILE A 71 25.63 25.47 -6.92
C ILE A 71 26.79 25.66 -5.95
N ALA A 72 27.72 26.57 -6.23
CA ALA A 72 28.84 26.88 -5.34
C ALA A 72 28.41 27.64 -4.07
N GLU A 73 27.41 28.52 -4.16
CA GLU A 73 26.79 29.13 -2.97
C GLU A 73 25.99 28.12 -2.16
N PHE A 74 25.38 27.13 -2.84
CA PHE A 74 24.62 26.05 -2.23
C PHE A 74 25.52 25.09 -1.43
N GLU A 75 26.70 24.73 -1.94
CA GLU A 75 27.65 23.83 -1.25
C GLU A 75 28.33 24.50 -0.03
N ASN A 76 28.40 25.83 0.00
CA ASN A 76 29.04 26.59 1.07
C ASN A 76 28.05 27.17 2.11
N PHE A 77 26.75 26.89 1.98
CA PHE A 77 25.72 27.45 2.85
C PHE A 77 25.66 26.70 4.19
N TYR A 78 26.03 27.40 5.27
CA TYR A 78 25.83 26.96 6.65
C TYR A 78 24.86 27.92 7.35
N GLU A 79 23.73 27.41 7.87
CA GLU A 79 22.78 28.20 8.67
C GLU A 79 23.37 28.46 10.08
N ASP A 80 23.65 29.72 10.40
CA ASP A 80 24.01 30.15 11.75
C ASP A 80 22.71 30.28 12.59
N PRO A 81 22.53 29.46 13.65
CA PRO A 81 21.31 29.48 14.46
C PRO A 81 21.05 30.82 15.17
N ASN A 82 22.03 31.73 15.23
CA ASN A 82 21.89 33.05 15.88
C ASN A 82 21.54 34.20 14.91
N GLY A 83 21.40 33.95 13.61
CA GLY A 83 21.14 35.00 12.61
C GLY A 83 19.73 35.60 12.65
N GLN A 84 18.78 34.94 13.31
CA GLN A 84 17.37 35.33 13.32
C GLN A 84 17.08 36.47 14.31
N VAL A 85 17.84 36.58 15.41
CA VAL A 85 17.67 37.64 16.42
C VAL A 85 18.15 39.01 15.94
N ARG A 86 18.98 39.07 14.89
CA ARG A 86 19.56 40.33 14.37
C ARG A 86 18.73 41.02 13.29
N ARG A 87 17.73 40.38 12.68
CA ARG A 87 16.96 41.01 11.60
C ARG A 87 15.71 41.75 12.06
N ASP A 88 15.19 41.40 13.24
CA ASP A 88 14.06 42.11 13.84
C ASP A 88 14.50 43.43 14.51
N SER A 89 15.80 43.67 14.69
CA SER A 89 16.35 44.91 15.28
C SER A 89 16.74 45.99 14.27
N ASP A 90 16.85 45.65 12.98
CA ASP A 90 17.46 46.54 11.98
C ASP A 90 16.43 47.22 11.06
N PHE A 91 15.13 47.10 11.35
CA PHE A 91 14.05 47.78 10.62
C PHE A 91 13.47 49.03 11.32
N ASP A 92 13.97 49.38 12.51
CA ASP A 92 13.48 50.51 13.33
C ASP A 92 14.47 51.69 13.43
N SER A 93 15.24 51.97 12.38
CA SER A 93 16.06 53.19 12.34
C SER A 93 16.01 53.88 10.98
N ASP A 94 14.89 54.52 10.69
CA ASP A 94 14.87 55.80 9.99
C ASP A 94 13.57 56.52 10.38
N GLY A 95 13.59 57.05 11.61
CA GLY A 95 12.59 58.00 12.07
C GLY A 95 12.66 59.27 11.23
N ASN A 96 11.55 59.60 10.57
CA ASN A 96 11.28 60.97 10.20
C ASN A 96 9.97 61.38 10.88
N THR A 97 10.14 62.14 11.95
CA THR A 97 9.09 62.85 12.69
C THR A 97 8.41 63.86 11.78
N HIS A 98 7.09 63.76 11.59
CA HIS A 98 6.28 64.97 11.43
C HIS A 98 4.82 64.75 11.86
N ASP A 99 4.45 65.65 12.79
CA ASP A 99 3.15 66.12 13.28
C ASP A 99 1.85 65.47 12.81
N GLU A 100 1.05 65.22 13.84
CA GLU A 100 -0.41 65.15 13.87
C GLU A 100 -1.05 66.30 13.07
N SER A 101 -1.91 65.93 12.11
CA SER A 101 -3.05 66.74 11.72
C SER A 101 -4.19 65.80 11.36
N ASP A 102 -5.19 65.77 12.23
CA ASP A 102 -6.51 65.20 12.00
C ASP A 102 -7.12 65.84 10.74
N ASP A 103 -7.41 65.02 9.74
CA ASP A 103 -8.41 65.33 8.71
C ASP A 103 -9.24 64.04 8.52
N ASP A 104 -10.35 64.00 9.26
CA ASP A 104 -11.47 63.10 9.02
C ASP A 104 -12.11 63.50 7.67
N GLU A 105 -11.73 62.83 6.59
CA GLU A 105 -12.53 62.82 5.35
C GLU A 105 -13.26 61.48 5.22
N ASP A 106 -14.59 61.58 5.22
CA ASP A 106 -15.56 60.50 5.04
C ASP A 106 -15.17 59.57 3.88
N TYR A 107 -14.71 58.36 4.19
CA TYR A 107 -14.73 57.25 3.24
C TYR A 107 -16.18 56.80 3.07
N GLU A 108 -16.82 57.23 1.98
CA GLU A 108 -17.99 56.53 1.46
C GLU A 108 -17.59 55.07 1.25
N SER A 109 -18.22 54.15 2.00
CA SER A 109 -18.05 52.72 1.75
C SER A 109 -18.70 52.42 0.41
N ASP A 110 -17.90 52.32 -0.64
CA ASP A 110 -18.26 51.54 -1.82
C ASP A 110 -18.58 50.14 -1.30
N GLU A 111 -19.87 49.78 -1.22
CA GLU A 111 -20.28 48.39 -1.05
C GLU A 111 -19.64 47.60 -2.21
N GLU A 112 -18.58 46.85 -1.93
CA GLU A 112 -18.01 45.90 -2.89
C GLU A 112 -19.13 44.97 -3.31
N ALA A 113 -19.49 45.02 -4.60
CA ALA A 113 -20.45 44.10 -5.19
C ALA A 113 -20.01 42.66 -4.88
N PRO A 114 -20.95 41.73 -4.61
CA PRO A 114 -20.62 40.33 -4.34
C PRO A 114 -19.74 39.80 -5.48
N VAL A 115 -18.50 39.44 -5.13
CA VAL A 115 -17.52 38.96 -6.10
C VAL A 115 -17.89 37.52 -6.47
N ASP A 116 -18.34 37.33 -7.72
CA ASP A 116 -18.57 36.00 -8.29
C ASP A 116 -17.31 35.15 -8.14
N ASP A 117 -17.44 33.87 -7.71
CA ASP A 117 -16.29 32.95 -7.66
C ASP A 117 -15.76 32.75 -9.10
N PRO A 118 -14.57 33.31 -9.43
CA PRO A 118 -14.06 33.32 -10.80
C PRO A 118 -13.70 31.91 -11.27
N LEU A 119 -13.39 31.01 -10.33
CA LEU A 119 -13.06 29.62 -10.60
C LEU A 119 -14.33 28.80 -10.88
N LEU A 120 -15.37 28.95 -10.07
CA LEU A 120 -16.66 28.30 -10.33
C LEU A 120 -17.26 28.75 -11.67
N THR A 121 -17.15 30.04 -11.97
CA THR A 121 -17.58 30.63 -13.25
C THR A 121 -16.78 30.07 -14.41
N ALA A 122 -15.45 29.95 -14.30
CA ALA A 122 -14.60 29.34 -15.31
C ALA A 122 -14.93 27.85 -15.53
N ILE A 123 -15.21 27.10 -14.47
CA ILE A 123 -15.59 25.68 -14.54
C ILE A 123 -16.95 25.51 -15.24
N ARG A 124 -17.97 26.28 -14.86
CA ARG A 124 -19.31 26.23 -15.48
C ARG A 124 -19.26 26.62 -16.96
N ASN A 125 -18.56 27.69 -17.29
CA ASN A 125 -18.39 28.14 -18.67
C ASN A 125 -17.64 27.11 -19.52
N THR A 126 -16.63 26.44 -18.95
CA THR A 126 -15.90 25.39 -19.68
C THR A 126 -16.76 24.15 -19.84
N HIS A 127 -17.44 23.68 -18.79
CA HIS A 127 -18.34 22.53 -18.84
C HIS A 127 -19.49 22.71 -19.86
N ALA A 128 -20.05 23.92 -19.96
CA ALA A 128 -21.10 24.24 -20.94
C ALA A 128 -20.61 24.16 -22.40
N ASN A 129 -19.34 24.48 -22.65
CA ASN A 129 -18.73 24.44 -23.99
C ASN A 129 -18.08 23.09 -24.30
N THR A 130 -17.65 22.35 -23.29
CA THR A 130 -16.98 21.05 -23.39
C THR A 130 -17.29 20.24 -22.13
N PRO A 131 -18.00 19.11 -22.23
CA PRO A 131 -18.40 18.35 -21.04
C PRO A 131 -17.17 17.85 -20.29
N MET A 132 -16.98 18.33 -19.06
CA MET A 132 -15.91 17.88 -18.19
C MET A 132 -16.33 16.58 -17.51
N THR A 133 -15.59 15.49 -17.75
CA THR A 133 -15.93 14.14 -17.25
C THR A 133 -15.91 13.99 -15.73
N SER A 134 -15.25 14.91 -15.02
CA SER A 134 -15.19 14.92 -13.55
C SER A 134 -16.21 15.83 -12.89
N TRP A 135 -16.99 16.61 -13.67
CA TRP A 135 -17.94 17.59 -13.14
C TRP A 135 -19.36 17.23 -13.58
N HIS A 136 -20.28 17.18 -12.62
CA HIS A 136 -21.72 17.14 -12.92
C HIS A 136 -22.33 18.52 -12.70
N SER A 137 -22.97 19.07 -13.73
CA SER A 137 -23.87 20.22 -13.59
C SER A 137 -25.30 19.75 -13.34
N ALA A 138 -26.06 20.44 -12.48
CA ALA A 138 -27.49 20.17 -12.33
C ALA A 138 -28.22 20.37 -13.67
N SER A 139 -29.09 19.43 -14.06
CA SER A 139 -29.86 19.52 -15.31
C SER A 139 -30.95 20.59 -15.17
N PRO A 140 -31.20 21.43 -16.19
CA PRO A 140 -32.25 22.44 -16.16
C PRO A 140 -33.62 21.78 -16.39
N SER A 141 -34.06 20.91 -15.47
CA SER A 141 -35.42 20.39 -15.48
C SER A 141 -36.30 21.23 -14.57
N GLY A 142 -36.87 22.28 -15.17
CA GLY A 142 -38.18 22.84 -14.83
C GLY A 142 -38.33 23.53 -13.47
N GLY A 143 -38.09 24.84 -13.45
CA GLY A 143 -38.60 25.74 -12.41
C GLY A 143 -37.75 26.99 -12.29
N GLU A 144 -38.29 28.13 -12.73
CA GLU A 144 -37.74 29.47 -12.48
C GLU A 144 -37.40 29.62 -11.00
N THR A 145 -36.11 29.57 -10.69
CA THR A 145 -35.58 30.06 -9.42
C THR A 145 -34.35 30.87 -9.78
N ASP A 146 -34.45 32.16 -9.47
CA ASP A 146 -33.38 33.15 -9.48
C ASP A 146 -32.22 32.55 -8.67
N SER A 147 -31.28 31.92 -9.37
CA SER A 147 -30.20 31.15 -8.77
C SER A 147 -28.95 31.99 -8.86
N ASP A 148 -28.45 32.33 -7.68
CA ASP A 148 -27.22 33.08 -7.49
C ASP A 148 -26.07 32.40 -8.27
N PRO A 149 -25.46 33.07 -9.27
CA PRO A 149 -24.39 32.49 -10.08
C PRO A 149 -23.14 32.15 -9.26
N SER A 150 -23.03 32.66 -8.03
CA SER A 150 -21.97 32.35 -7.08
C SER A 150 -22.20 31.06 -6.27
N LYS A 151 -23.38 30.41 -6.38
CA LYS A 151 -23.78 29.28 -5.53
C LYS A 151 -23.98 27.98 -6.30
N VAL A 152 -23.47 26.88 -5.76
CA VAL A 152 -23.57 25.52 -6.35
C VAL A 152 -24.93 24.90 -6.06
N MET A 153 -25.55 24.30 -7.08
CA MET A 153 -26.86 23.65 -6.94
C MET A 153 -26.73 22.26 -6.31
N SER A 154 -27.78 21.78 -5.64
CA SER A 154 -27.81 20.42 -5.08
C SER A 154 -27.56 19.37 -6.18
N GLY A 155 -26.49 18.59 -6.04
CA GLY A 155 -26.08 17.56 -7.03
C GLY A 155 -25.10 18.05 -8.09
N GLU A 156 -24.73 19.34 -8.08
CA GLU A 156 -23.62 19.88 -8.87
C GLU A 156 -22.30 19.73 -8.10
N GLY A 157 -21.23 19.29 -8.78
CA GLY A 157 -19.93 19.12 -8.15
C GLY A 157 -19.00 18.13 -8.84
N ASN A 158 -17.82 17.94 -8.24
CA ASN A 158 -16.80 17.05 -8.76
C ASN A 158 -17.01 15.63 -8.25
N THR A 159 -17.42 14.72 -9.13
CA THR A 159 -17.68 13.31 -8.79
C THR A 159 -16.48 12.41 -9.09
N GLY A 160 -15.45 12.92 -9.75
CA GLY A 160 -14.32 12.15 -10.27
C GLY A 160 -14.72 11.19 -11.40
N MET A 161 -13.74 10.70 -12.16
CA MET A 161 -14.01 9.80 -13.29
C MET A 161 -14.38 8.38 -12.81
N SER A 162 -15.38 7.77 -13.47
CA SER A 162 -15.69 6.36 -13.29
C SER A 162 -14.59 5.46 -13.87
N ALA A 163 -14.54 4.19 -13.44
CA ALA A 163 -13.56 3.22 -13.94
C ALA A 163 -13.67 2.97 -15.46
N ILE A 164 -14.88 3.09 -16.02
CA ILE A 164 -15.16 2.92 -17.45
C ILE A 164 -14.64 4.13 -18.24
N GLU A 165 -14.89 5.34 -17.76
CA GLU A 165 -14.39 6.58 -18.38
C GLU A 165 -12.87 6.64 -18.33
N ARG A 166 -12.23 6.17 -17.25
CA ARG A 166 -10.77 6.10 -17.12
C ARG A 166 -10.13 5.21 -18.18
N LYS A 167 -10.72 4.05 -18.47
CA LYS A 167 -10.23 3.12 -19.49
C LYS A 167 -10.43 3.67 -20.91
N ALA A 168 -11.47 4.48 -21.13
CA ALA A 168 -11.71 5.19 -22.39
C ALA A 168 -10.76 6.40 -22.60
N GLN A 169 -10.34 7.07 -21.52
CA GLN A 169 -9.51 8.27 -21.58
C GLN A 169 -8.01 8.00 -21.74
N ALA A 170 -7.53 6.82 -21.34
CA ALA A 170 -6.10 6.44 -21.41
C ALA A 170 -5.50 6.46 -22.84
N GLY A 171 -6.33 6.65 -23.87
CA GLY A 171 -5.91 6.77 -25.27
C GLY A 171 -6.27 8.10 -25.96
N ARG A 172 -6.74 9.15 -25.27
CA ARG A 172 -7.08 10.45 -25.88
C ARG A 172 -6.37 11.64 -25.22
N ASP A 173 -5.65 12.41 -26.03
CA ASP A 173 -4.98 13.69 -25.66
C ASP A 173 -5.96 14.83 -25.29
N ASP A 174 -7.27 14.65 -25.52
CA ASP A 174 -8.29 15.70 -25.36
C ASP A 174 -8.48 16.17 -23.91
N ALA A 175 -8.17 15.33 -22.90
CA ALA A 175 -8.34 15.68 -21.48
C ALA A 175 -7.46 16.88 -21.05
N ARG A 176 -6.28 16.99 -21.65
CA ARG A 176 -5.31 18.07 -21.37
C ARG A 176 -5.81 19.41 -21.93
N GLY A 177 -6.44 19.38 -23.11
CA GLY A 177 -6.99 20.58 -23.76
C GLY A 177 -8.09 21.24 -22.94
N THR A 178 -8.99 20.44 -22.34
CA THR A 178 -10.08 20.97 -21.51
C THR A 178 -9.57 21.58 -20.20
N GLN A 179 -8.56 20.98 -19.55
CA GLN A 179 -7.95 21.52 -18.34
C GLN A 179 -7.15 22.80 -18.60
N ASP A 180 -6.40 22.84 -19.72
CA ASP A 180 -5.67 24.05 -20.13
C ASP A 180 -6.65 25.18 -20.49
N ALA A 181 -7.84 24.88 -21.03
CA ALA A 181 -8.87 25.88 -21.28
C ALA A 181 -9.42 26.53 -19.99
N VAL A 182 -9.66 25.74 -18.93
CA VAL A 182 -10.05 26.29 -17.61
C VAL A 182 -8.96 27.21 -17.06
N PHE A 183 -7.71 26.77 -17.11
CA PHE A 183 -6.57 27.55 -16.62
C PHE A 183 -6.37 28.85 -17.41
N MET A 184 -6.50 28.80 -18.74
CA MET A 184 -6.43 29.99 -19.58
C MET A 184 -7.59 30.96 -19.32
N SER A 185 -8.79 30.44 -19.05
CA SER A 185 -9.95 31.26 -18.66
C SER A 185 -9.70 32.00 -17.35
N LEU A 186 -9.14 31.32 -16.33
CA LEU A 186 -8.72 31.93 -15.07
C LEU A 186 -7.68 33.03 -15.29
N LEU A 187 -6.65 32.77 -16.09
CA LEU A 187 -5.62 33.75 -16.42
C LEU A 187 -6.20 34.99 -17.12
N VAL A 188 -7.19 34.80 -17.99
CA VAL A 188 -7.89 35.91 -18.66
C VAL A 188 -8.73 36.71 -17.66
N SER A 189 -9.45 36.03 -16.76
CA SER A 189 -10.24 36.67 -15.71
C SER A 189 -9.36 37.50 -14.77
N GLN A 190 -8.25 36.91 -14.29
CA GLN A 190 -7.29 37.60 -13.44
C GLN A 190 -6.62 38.77 -14.17
N SER A 191 -6.28 38.61 -15.46
CA SER A 191 -5.77 39.72 -16.26
C SER A 191 -6.78 40.85 -16.45
N GLN A 192 -8.08 40.55 -16.47
CA GLN A 192 -9.14 41.55 -16.55
C GLN A 192 -9.31 42.28 -15.21
N GLU A 193 -9.30 41.57 -14.09
CA GLU A 193 -9.26 42.17 -12.76
C GLU A 193 -8.03 43.05 -12.56
N ASP A 194 -6.84 42.57 -12.92
CA ASP A 194 -5.60 43.36 -12.86
C ASP A 194 -5.70 44.62 -13.71
N LYS A 195 -6.34 44.55 -14.88
CA LYS A 195 -6.60 45.71 -15.74
C LYS A 195 -7.56 46.69 -15.08
N LEU A 196 -8.62 46.21 -14.45
CA LEU A 196 -9.58 47.02 -13.69
C LEU A 196 -8.93 47.69 -12.48
N ALA A 197 -8.10 46.95 -11.73
CA ALA A 197 -7.31 47.46 -10.60
C ALA A 197 -6.22 48.44 -11.04
N SER A 198 -5.70 48.30 -12.27
CA SER A 198 -4.74 49.24 -12.87
C SER A 198 -5.38 50.50 -13.46
N GLN A 199 -6.71 50.59 -13.53
CA GLN A 199 -7.35 51.82 -13.98
C GLN A 199 -7.11 52.91 -12.93
N PRO A 200 -6.59 54.08 -13.33
CA PRO A 200 -6.33 55.16 -12.39
C PRO A 200 -7.65 55.66 -11.81
N LYS A 201 -7.90 55.35 -10.53
CA LYS A 201 -8.91 56.04 -9.73
C LYS A 201 -8.45 57.48 -9.53
N GLY A 202 -8.86 58.35 -10.46
CA GLY A 202 -8.69 59.79 -10.38
C GLY A 202 -7.26 60.30 -10.61
N SER A 203 -7.18 61.55 -11.07
CA SER A 203 -5.93 62.28 -11.30
C SER A 203 -5.27 62.70 -9.99
N ALA A 204 -4.71 61.76 -9.23
CA ALA A 204 -3.79 62.04 -8.15
C ALA A 204 -2.35 61.81 -8.63
N ARG A 205 -1.55 62.87 -8.54
CA ARG A 205 -0.12 62.93 -8.86
C ARG A 205 0.65 61.71 -8.35
N GLY A 206 1.43 61.10 -9.25
CA GLY A 206 2.54 60.17 -9.02
C GLY A 206 2.75 59.72 -7.57
N ALA A 207 1.93 58.77 -7.11
CA ALA A 207 2.22 58.02 -5.90
C ALA A 207 3.49 57.22 -6.15
N LYS A 208 4.56 57.51 -5.40
CA LYS A 208 5.76 56.66 -5.36
C LYS A 208 5.29 55.24 -5.09
N CYS A 209 5.54 54.31 -6.00
CA CYS A 209 5.29 52.89 -5.80
C CYS A 209 6.03 52.47 -4.52
N ARG A 210 5.29 52.36 -3.41
CA ARG A 210 5.82 51.74 -2.20
C ARG A 210 5.92 50.26 -2.50
N LYS A 211 7.04 49.65 -2.14
CA LYS A 211 7.15 48.20 -2.13
C LYS A 211 5.98 47.70 -1.27
N PRO A 212 5.10 46.82 -1.79
CA PRO A 212 4.01 46.29 -0.98
C PRO A 212 4.62 45.71 0.29
N THR A 213 4.01 46.04 1.43
CA THR A 213 4.30 45.36 2.68
C THR A 213 4.17 43.86 2.42
N PRO A 214 5.11 43.02 2.88
CA PRO A 214 4.94 41.57 2.78
C PRO A 214 3.55 41.19 3.28
N PRO A 215 2.81 40.32 2.57
CA PRO A 215 1.50 39.90 3.04
C PRO A 215 1.66 39.36 4.47
N GLU A 216 0.81 39.83 5.37
CA GLU A 216 0.79 39.37 6.74
C GLU A 216 0.57 37.86 6.73
N LYS A 217 1.49 37.11 7.35
CA LYS A 217 1.38 35.65 7.38
C LYS A 217 0.21 35.29 8.28
N ASP A 218 -0.87 34.77 7.69
CA ASP A 218 -2.01 34.23 8.44
C ASP A 218 -1.52 33.25 9.53
N PRO A 219 -1.71 33.57 10.82
CA PRO A 219 -1.30 32.72 11.93
C PRO A 219 -1.88 31.30 11.83
N ALA A 220 -3.10 31.14 11.30
CA ALA A 220 -3.76 29.85 11.13
C ALA A 220 -3.06 28.94 10.10
N LEU A 221 -2.28 29.52 9.19
CA LEU A 221 -1.59 28.81 8.11
C LEU A 221 -0.10 28.56 8.42
N GLN A 222 0.41 29.07 9.54
CA GLN A 222 1.79 28.84 9.98
C GLN A 222 2.03 27.40 10.47
N SER A 223 0.98 26.75 10.98
CA SER A 223 1.00 25.35 11.45
C SER A 223 1.19 24.33 10.32
N TRP A 224 1.00 24.76 9.06
CA TRP A 224 1.02 23.90 7.87
C TRP A 224 1.99 24.35 6.77
N GLU A 225 2.90 25.28 7.05
CA GLU A 225 3.78 25.89 6.04
C GLU A 225 4.66 24.86 5.32
N VAL A 226 5.20 23.88 6.05
CA VAL A 226 6.12 22.89 5.48
C VAL A 226 5.37 21.90 4.59
N SER A 227 4.22 21.43 5.06
CA SER A 227 3.37 20.50 4.31
C SER A 227 2.78 21.14 3.06
N ARG A 228 2.29 22.38 3.15
CA ARG A 228 1.77 23.13 1.99
C ARG A 228 2.81 23.29 0.90
N ARG A 229 4.03 23.67 1.29
CA ARG A 229 5.14 23.82 0.34
C ARG A 229 5.48 22.48 -0.30
N MET A 230 5.62 21.42 0.49
CA MET A 230 5.88 20.07 -0.04
C MET A 230 4.80 19.62 -1.03
N MET A 231 3.52 19.78 -0.67
CA MET A 231 2.39 19.39 -1.52
C MET A 231 2.28 20.25 -2.78
N SER A 232 2.67 21.52 -2.72
CA SER A 232 2.77 22.40 -3.89
C SER A 232 3.87 21.95 -4.85
N GLU A 233 5.07 21.63 -4.33
CA GLU A 233 6.22 21.17 -5.13
C GLU A 233 5.95 19.79 -5.76
N LEU A 234 5.21 18.91 -5.08
CA LEU A 234 4.73 17.65 -5.64
C LEU A 234 3.57 17.84 -6.64
N GLY A 235 3.07 19.07 -6.79
CA GLY A 235 1.99 19.42 -7.71
C GLY A 235 0.58 19.08 -7.19
N PHE A 236 0.42 18.44 -6.04
CA PHE A 236 -0.89 18.03 -5.51
C PHE A 236 -1.83 19.20 -5.21
N LEU A 237 -1.29 20.41 -4.99
CA LEU A 237 -2.08 21.63 -4.81
C LEU A 237 -2.31 22.42 -6.10
N SER A 238 -1.90 21.89 -7.26
CA SER A 238 -2.19 22.53 -8.55
C SER A 238 -3.67 22.39 -8.89
N VAL A 239 -4.28 23.47 -9.39
CA VAL A 239 -5.65 23.48 -9.94
C VAL A 239 -5.84 22.40 -11.02
N ARG A 240 -4.78 22.04 -11.75
CA ARG A 240 -4.82 20.94 -12.74
C ARG A 240 -5.11 19.56 -12.14
N ASN A 241 -4.75 19.37 -10.88
CA ASN A 241 -4.96 18.12 -10.15
C ASN A 241 -6.29 18.11 -9.39
N TRP A 242 -7.07 19.19 -9.49
CA TRP A 242 -8.44 19.22 -8.98
C TRP A 242 -9.30 18.20 -9.74
N GLY A 243 -9.93 17.27 -9.01
CA GLY A 243 -10.61 16.09 -9.57
C GLY A 243 -9.79 14.81 -9.62
N SER A 244 -8.49 14.91 -9.35
CA SER A 244 -7.63 13.76 -9.04
C SER A 244 -7.28 13.69 -7.56
N VAL A 245 -7.36 14.80 -6.83
CA VAL A 245 -7.04 14.90 -5.40
C VAL A 245 -8.29 15.28 -4.62
N PHE A 246 -8.60 14.52 -3.57
CA PHE A 246 -9.80 14.70 -2.76
C PHE A 246 -9.44 14.76 -1.27
N ALA A 247 -9.98 15.73 -0.54
CA ALA A 247 -9.83 15.79 0.90
C ALA A 247 -10.65 14.67 1.56
N MET A 248 -10.09 14.03 2.57
CA MET A 248 -10.80 13.03 3.38
C MET A 248 -11.23 13.64 4.70
N ASP A 249 -12.40 13.22 5.16
CA ASP A 249 -12.94 13.70 6.42
C ASP A 249 -12.20 13.07 7.61
N ALA A 250 -11.17 13.75 8.09
CA ALA A 250 -10.42 13.35 9.27
C ALA A 250 -11.13 13.72 10.58
N THR A 251 -12.30 14.40 10.55
CA THR A 251 -13.01 14.83 11.77
C THR A 251 -13.55 13.65 12.57
N VAL A 252 -13.86 12.52 11.91
CA VAL A 252 -14.18 11.23 12.56
C VAL A 252 -12.89 10.43 12.77
N THR A 253 -11.99 10.99 13.57
CA THR A 253 -10.61 10.50 13.77
C THR A 253 -10.52 9.01 14.13
N THR A 254 -11.46 8.45 14.90
CA THR A 254 -11.37 7.06 15.39
C THR A 254 -11.67 6.01 14.32
N ASP A 255 -12.72 6.21 13.54
CA ASP A 255 -13.14 5.25 12.49
C ASP A 255 -12.17 5.28 11.31
N PHE A 256 -11.72 6.47 10.92
CA PHE A 256 -10.72 6.67 9.87
C PHE A 256 -9.39 5.98 10.22
N LEU A 257 -8.85 6.21 11.42
CA LEU A 257 -7.58 5.61 11.85
C LEU A 257 -7.68 4.09 11.99
N ARG A 258 -8.82 3.57 12.48
CA ARG A 258 -9.04 2.12 12.56
C ARG A 258 -9.11 1.48 11.18
N ASP A 259 -9.75 2.13 10.20
CA ASP A 259 -9.82 1.62 8.84
C ASP A 259 -8.45 1.71 8.13
N LEU A 260 -7.65 2.75 8.41
CA LEU A 260 -6.25 2.81 7.98
C LEU A 260 -5.40 1.71 8.60
N GLU A 261 -5.61 1.40 9.88
CA GLU A 261 -4.91 0.30 10.54
C GLU A 261 -5.26 -1.05 9.89
N LYS A 262 -6.53 -1.26 9.53
CA LYS A 262 -6.95 -2.45 8.79
C LYS A 262 -6.27 -2.53 7.42
N LEU A 263 -6.18 -1.42 6.69
CA LEU A 263 -5.47 -1.35 5.41
C LEU A 263 -3.97 -1.65 5.57
N ASP A 264 -3.34 -1.11 6.62
CA ASP A 264 -1.92 -1.35 6.91
C ASP A 264 -1.63 -2.80 7.36
N LYS A 265 -2.64 -3.56 7.80
CA LYS A 265 -2.54 -5.00 8.13
C LYS A 265 -2.71 -5.92 6.93
N LEU A 266 -3.14 -5.41 5.78
CA LEU A 266 -3.26 -6.23 4.58
C LEU A 266 -1.88 -6.55 4.00
N PRO A 267 -1.66 -7.78 3.53
CA PRO A 267 -0.39 -8.17 2.91
C PRO A 267 -0.12 -7.28 1.70
N GLU A 268 1.12 -6.78 1.60
CA GLU A 268 1.58 -5.97 0.46
C GLU A 268 2.06 -6.85 -0.71
N ARG A 269 2.46 -8.08 -0.41
CA ARG A 269 3.02 -9.05 -1.36
C ARG A 269 2.13 -10.27 -1.47
N GLU A 270 2.26 -11.02 -2.56
CA GLU A 270 1.61 -12.34 -2.64
C GLU A 270 2.18 -13.25 -1.55
N THR A 271 1.32 -13.86 -0.75
CA THR A 271 1.73 -14.73 0.34
C THR A 271 1.49 -16.19 -0.04
N PHE A 272 2.41 -17.09 0.31
CA PHE A 272 2.31 -18.51 0.01
C PHE A 272 2.57 -19.36 1.24
N ASP A 273 1.82 -20.45 1.36
CA ASP A 273 2.00 -21.46 2.39
C ASP A 273 2.57 -22.72 1.76
N ILE A 274 3.71 -23.19 2.23
CA ILE A 274 4.37 -24.41 1.74
C ILE A 274 4.63 -25.30 2.95
N SER A 275 4.51 -26.61 2.79
CA SER A 275 4.83 -27.56 3.86
C SER A 275 5.92 -28.52 3.43
N VAL A 276 6.82 -28.89 4.34
CA VAL A 276 7.86 -29.90 4.13
C VAL A 276 7.66 -31.05 5.11
N ALA A 277 7.31 -32.22 4.58
CA ALA A 277 7.20 -33.45 5.33
C ALA A 277 8.47 -34.29 5.16
N TYR A 278 8.95 -34.90 6.25
CA TYR A 278 10.06 -35.86 6.21
C TYR A 278 9.51 -37.26 6.44
N ALA A 279 9.61 -38.13 5.43
CA ALA A 279 9.08 -39.48 5.48
C ALA A 279 10.20 -40.50 5.68
N PHE A 280 10.05 -41.37 6.66
CA PHE A 280 11.03 -42.41 7.00
C PHE A 280 10.35 -43.76 7.25
N THR A 281 11.12 -44.84 7.15
CA THR A 281 10.62 -46.20 7.41
C THR A 281 10.76 -46.51 8.90
N GLY A 282 9.64 -46.83 9.55
CA GLY A 282 9.63 -47.34 10.92
C GLY A 282 10.06 -48.81 11.00
N THR A 283 10.17 -49.33 12.22
CA THR A 283 10.50 -50.75 12.42
C THR A 283 9.39 -51.65 11.88
N SER A 284 9.67 -52.43 10.84
CA SER A 284 8.67 -53.34 10.25
C SER A 284 8.23 -54.40 11.27
N ARG A 285 6.96 -54.33 11.70
CA ARG A 285 6.27 -55.44 12.39
C ARG A 285 5.39 -56.16 11.39
N GLY A 286 5.80 -57.36 10.98
CA GLY A 286 4.98 -58.25 10.16
C GLY A 286 5.20 -58.21 8.65
N GLY A 287 6.34 -57.69 8.17
CA GLY A 287 6.75 -57.80 6.75
C GLY A 287 6.20 -56.72 5.82
N TYR A 288 5.62 -55.65 6.36
CA TYR A 288 5.25 -54.44 5.62
C TYR A 288 6.06 -53.26 6.16
N ASP A 289 6.56 -52.41 5.26
CA ASP A 289 7.22 -51.17 5.64
C ASP A 289 6.16 -50.16 6.09
N GLN A 290 6.22 -49.76 7.36
CA GLN A 290 5.37 -48.67 7.87
C GLN A 290 6.11 -47.36 7.63
N ILE A 291 5.53 -46.50 6.81
CA ILE A 291 6.05 -45.15 6.56
C ILE A 291 5.50 -44.23 7.63
N HIS A 292 6.40 -43.51 8.31
CA HIS A 292 6.07 -42.51 9.31
C HIS A 292 6.51 -41.14 8.82
N LEU A 293 5.78 -40.11 9.26
CA LEU A 293 6.12 -38.71 9.02
C LEU A 293 6.76 -38.19 10.29
N ALA A 294 8.01 -37.76 10.21
CA ALA A 294 8.73 -37.25 11.36
C ALA A 294 8.15 -35.92 11.82
N THR A 295 7.95 -35.81 13.13
CA THR A 295 7.62 -34.57 13.83
C THR A 295 8.75 -34.18 14.78
N SER A 296 8.65 -33.02 15.41
CA SER A 296 9.64 -32.52 16.36
C SER A 296 9.71 -33.40 17.61
N THR A 297 8.58 -34.01 18.02
CA THR A 297 8.53 -35.03 19.09
C THR A 297 9.35 -36.26 18.74
N ASP A 298 9.26 -36.77 17.51
CA ASP A 298 10.02 -37.96 17.07
C ASP A 298 11.52 -37.69 17.08
N VAL A 299 11.92 -36.50 16.63
CA VAL A 299 13.32 -36.06 16.61
C VAL A 299 13.85 -35.93 18.04
N ARG A 300 13.08 -35.32 18.95
CA ARG A 300 13.46 -35.14 20.36
C ARG A 300 13.56 -36.47 21.10
N ALA A 301 12.62 -37.39 20.87
CA ALA A 301 12.62 -38.72 21.46
C ALA A 301 13.73 -39.62 20.90
N GLY A 302 14.43 -39.20 19.83
CA GLY A 302 15.47 -39.97 19.18
C GLY A 302 14.93 -41.15 18.36
N TYR A 303 13.65 -41.15 18.02
CA TYR A 303 13.04 -42.17 17.15
C TYR A 303 13.50 -42.04 15.71
N VAL A 304 13.89 -40.83 15.29
CA VAL A 304 14.39 -40.53 13.95
C VAL A 304 15.60 -39.62 14.01
N GLU A 305 16.66 -39.99 13.28
CA GLU A 305 17.80 -39.12 13.04
C GLU A 305 17.62 -38.46 11.67
N LEU A 306 17.53 -37.13 11.65
CA LEU A 306 17.34 -36.36 10.41
C LEU A 306 18.63 -36.37 9.58
N SER A 307 18.53 -36.70 8.29
CA SER A 307 19.69 -36.74 7.40
C SER A 307 20.36 -35.36 7.26
N LYS A 308 21.69 -35.36 7.12
CA LYS A 308 22.47 -34.11 6.97
C LYS A 308 22.04 -33.32 5.75
N ASP A 309 21.75 -34.02 4.66
CA ASP A 309 21.30 -33.46 3.40
C ASP A 309 19.95 -32.74 3.56
N TYR A 310 19.02 -33.32 4.32
CA TYR A 310 17.76 -32.67 4.67
C TYR A 310 17.96 -31.39 5.47
N GLN A 311 18.83 -31.42 6.49
CA GLN A 311 19.16 -30.23 7.28
C GLN A 311 19.79 -29.12 6.43
N LEU A 312 20.70 -29.49 5.51
CA LEU A 312 21.28 -28.55 4.55
C LEU A 312 20.22 -27.96 3.61
N PHE A 313 19.31 -28.79 3.11
CA PHE A 313 18.17 -28.34 2.31
C PHE A 313 17.30 -27.33 3.07
N LEU A 314 16.93 -27.62 4.33
CA LEU A 314 16.16 -26.69 5.17
C LEU A 314 16.90 -25.36 5.37
N SER A 315 18.20 -25.39 5.63
CA SER A 315 19.01 -24.18 5.79
C SER A 315 19.08 -23.31 4.52
N SER A 316 18.83 -23.90 3.35
CA SER A 316 18.86 -23.21 2.06
C SER A 316 17.47 -22.84 1.51
N ILE A 317 16.40 -23.46 2.02
CA ILE A 317 15.04 -23.22 1.50
C ILE A 317 14.43 -21.93 2.06
N GLY A 318 14.75 -21.57 3.31
CA GLY A 318 14.29 -20.37 3.98
C GLY A 318 15.08 -20.08 5.25
N GLU A 319 14.79 -18.94 5.88
CA GLU A 319 15.39 -18.50 7.13
C GLU A 319 14.47 -18.81 8.31
N GLN A 320 15.01 -19.33 9.40
CA GLN A 320 14.23 -19.51 10.62
C GLN A 320 14.11 -18.16 11.35
N VAL A 321 12.88 -17.65 11.50
CA VAL A 321 12.63 -16.35 12.13
C VAL A 321 12.06 -16.58 13.53
N ALA A 322 12.55 -15.83 14.52
CA ALA A 322 11.97 -15.81 15.85
C ALA A 322 10.71 -14.93 15.84
N ASP A 323 9.57 -15.48 16.26
CA ASP A 323 8.23 -14.84 16.14
C ASP A 323 8.12 -13.45 16.77
N ASN A 324 8.97 -13.12 17.75
CA ASN A 324 8.91 -11.84 18.45
C ASN A 324 9.44 -10.63 17.65
N ASP A 325 10.13 -10.84 16.52
CA ASP A 325 10.71 -9.76 15.71
C ASP A 325 10.29 -9.81 14.22
N HIS A 326 9.41 -10.75 13.84
CA HIS A 326 8.94 -10.86 12.46
C HIS A 326 7.84 -9.84 12.16
N ALA A 327 8.14 -8.89 11.27
CA ALA A 327 7.18 -7.88 10.81
C ALA A 327 6.44 -8.27 9.51
N GLY A 328 6.76 -9.43 8.91
CA GLY A 328 6.21 -9.90 7.63
C GLY A 328 5.02 -10.84 7.77
N TYR A 329 4.66 -11.51 6.67
CA TYR A 329 3.59 -12.53 6.69
C TYR A 329 3.92 -13.67 7.66
N SER A 330 2.98 -13.99 8.55
CA SER A 330 3.14 -14.96 9.64
C SER A 330 2.38 -16.27 9.41
N GLY A 331 1.90 -16.51 8.20
CA GLY A 331 1.23 -17.77 7.85
C GLY A 331 -0.24 -17.86 8.28
N PHE A 332 -0.75 -19.10 8.27
CA PHE A 332 -2.15 -19.45 8.53
C PHE A 332 -2.55 -19.34 10.00
N ASP A 333 -1.71 -19.81 10.92
CA ASP A 333 -1.95 -19.78 12.37
C ASP A 333 -0.63 -19.66 13.12
N THR A 334 -0.41 -18.51 13.76
CA THR A 334 0.81 -18.17 14.50
C THR A 334 1.08 -19.09 15.69
N GLU A 335 0.03 -19.63 16.32
CA GLU A 335 0.21 -20.51 17.49
C GLU A 335 0.68 -21.90 17.07
N LEU A 336 0.16 -22.43 15.96
CA LEU A 336 0.52 -23.74 15.42
C LEU A 336 1.93 -23.79 14.82
N VAL A 337 2.42 -22.65 14.32
CA VAL A 337 3.67 -22.57 13.53
C VAL A 337 4.85 -22.03 14.32
N ASN A 338 4.65 -21.69 15.60
CA ASN A 338 5.65 -21.04 16.43
C ASN A 338 6.95 -21.86 16.51
N GLY A 339 8.04 -21.28 16.00
CA GLY A 339 9.37 -21.90 15.90
C GLY A 339 9.51 -23.01 14.84
N ARG A 340 8.41 -23.40 14.17
CA ARG A 340 8.34 -24.49 13.18
C ARG A 340 8.18 -23.99 11.74
N MET A 341 8.45 -22.71 11.52
CA MET A 341 8.31 -22.03 10.24
C MET A 341 9.66 -21.52 9.75
N LEU A 342 9.95 -21.75 8.47
CA LEU A 342 10.98 -21.03 7.73
C LEU A 342 10.30 -19.98 6.87
N HIS A 343 10.89 -18.79 6.83
CA HIS A 343 10.40 -17.66 6.07
C HIS A 343 11.29 -17.42 4.84
N TYR A 344 10.65 -17.15 3.71
CA TYR A 344 11.32 -16.69 2.50
C TYR A 344 10.65 -15.43 2.00
N SER A 345 11.43 -14.40 1.71
CA SER A 345 10.92 -13.16 1.12
C SER A 345 11.62 -12.83 -0.19
N HIS A 346 10.82 -12.33 -1.13
CA HIS A 346 11.24 -11.79 -2.40
C HIS A 346 10.47 -10.49 -2.67
N TYR A 347 10.90 -9.67 -3.63
CA TYR A 347 10.30 -8.35 -3.84
C TYR A 347 8.80 -8.39 -4.17
N SER A 348 8.30 -9.49 -4.74
CA SER A 348 6.91 -9.65 -5.17
C SER A 348 6.08 -10.60 -4.30
N HIS A 349 6.72 -11.43 -3.48
CA HIS A 349 6.04 -12.48 -2.72
C HIS A 349 6.78 -12.87 -1.45
N GLU A 350 6.05 -13.46 -0.51
CA GLU A 350 6.54 -14.05 0.72
C GLU A 350 6.02 -15.48 0.82
N ALA A 351 6.82 -16.39 1.36
CA ALA A 351 6.44 -17.77 1.58
C ALA A 351 6.75 -18.19 3.02
N CYS A 352 5.73 -18.72 3.69
CA CYS A 352 5.86 -19.42 4.96
C CYS A 352 5.99 -20.92 4.67
N ILE A 353 7.09 -21.51 5.13
CA ILE A 353 7.42 -22.92 4.90
C ILE A 353 7.31 -23.64 6.24
N TYR A 354 6.26 -24.43 6.41
CA TYR A 354 6.00 -25.20 7.62
C TYR A 354 6.81 -26.48 7.62
N VAL A 355 7.56 -26.71 8.69
CA VAL A 355 8.47 -27.83 8.81
C VAL A 355 8.26 -28.49 10.18
N PRO A 356 7.40 -29.52 10.27
CA PRO A 356 7.06 -30.14 11.55
C PRO A 356 8.22 -30.79 12.29
N THR A 357 9.35 -31.03 11.64
CA THR A 357 10.58 -31.58 12.25
C THR A 357 11.41 -30.52 12.98
N LEU A 358 11.13 -29.23 12.80
CA LEU A 358 11.79 -28.15 13.56
C LEU A 358 11.25 -28.09 14.98
N LEU A 359 12.13 -27.81 15.94
CA LEU A 359 11.78 -27.66 17.36
C LEU A 359 11.21 -26.26 17.61
N ALA A 360 10.14 -26.16 18.42
CA ALA A 360 9.57 -24.86 18.76
C ALA A 360 10.50 -24.08 19.71
N GLN A 361 10.46 -22.75 19.61
CA GLN A 361 11.32 -21.87 20.39
C GLN A 361 10.90 -21.88 21.87
N GLY A 362 11.67 -22.57 22.72
CA GLY A 362 11.37 -22.77 24.15
C GLY A 362 11.35 -24.23 24.59
N GLU A 363 11.24 -25.17 23.64
CA GLU A 363 11.24 -26.62 23.93
C GLU A 363 12.66 -27.18 24.20
N ALA A 364 13.72 -26.46 23.80
CA ALA A 364 15.10 -26.87 24.01
C ALA A 364 15.61 -26.72 25.47
N ASN A 365 14.85 -26.02 26.35
CA ASN A 365 15.29 -25.71 27.71
C ASN A 365 14.44 -26.33 28.83
N ASN A 366 13.36 -27.06 28.49
CA ASN A 366 12.51 -27.71 29.48
C ASN A 366 12.81 -29.22 29.54
N ASP A 367 13.90 -29.58 30.22
CA ASP A 367 14.17 -30.92 30.77
C ASP A 367 13.22 -31.24 31.96
N SER A 368 11.93 -30.92 31.82
CA SER A 368 10.93 -31.13 32.86
C SER A 368 10.13 -32.38 32.53
N ASP A 369 10.56 -33.49 33.13
CA ASP A 369 9.84 -34.76 33.29
C ASP A 369 8.32 -34.57 33.48
N SER A 370 7.55 -34.62 32.40
CA SER A 370 6.09 -34.66 32.45
C SER A 370 5.64 -35.89 31.68
N ASP A 371 5.55 -37.01 32.40
CA ASP A 371 5.07 -38.33 31.99
C ASP A 371 3.60 -38.31 31.49
N SER A 372 3.32 -37.64 30.38
CA SER A 372 2.00 -37.60 29.73
C SER A 372 2.13 -37.94 28.24
N ASP A 373 2.75 -39.09 27.97
CA ASP A 373 3.27 -39.47 26.64
C ASP A 373 2.23 -40.01 25.64
N SER A 374 0.97 -40.30 26.02
CA SER A 374 0.00 -40.83 25.04
C SER A 374 -0.78 -39.77 24.26
N ASP A 375 -1.09 -38.64 24.89
CA ASP A 375 -2.03 -37.66 24.31
C ASP A 375 -1.29 -36.55 23.54
N ALA A 376 0.00 -36.36 23.80
CA ALA A 376 0.84 -35.35 23.15
C ALA A 376 1.29 -35.77 21.74
N GLU A 377 1.61 -37.05 21.52
CA GLU A 377 1.99 -37.58 20.20
C GLU A 377 0.85 -37.44 19.17
N ASP A 378 -0.38 -37.73 19.58
CA ASP A 378 -1.56 -37.60 18.72
C ASP A 378 -1.87 -36.13 18.36
N THR A 379 -1.58 -35.20 19.27
CA THR A 379 -1.84 -33.77 19.08
C THR A 379 -0.85 -33.15 18.07
N GLU A 380 0.44 -33.48 18.15
CA GLU A 380 1.43 -32.92 17.24
C GLU A 380 1.30 -33.44 15.81
N ALA A 381 1.05 -34.74 15.65
CA ALA A 381 0.77 -35.32 14.35
C ALA A 381 -0.52 -34.76 13.73
N ALA A 382 -1.54 -34.47 14.54
CA ALA A 382 -2.75 -33.78 14.09
C ALA A 382 -2.46 -32.33 13.65
N ASN A 383 -1.65 -31.59 14.41
CA ASN A 383 -1.24 -30.23 14.05
C ASN A 383 -0.46 -30.19 12.73
N ALA A 384 0.50 -31.11 12.55
CA ALA A 384 1.25 -31.25 11.30
C ALA A 384 0.31 -31.53 10.11
N ARG A 385 -0.68 -32.41 10.28
CA ARG A 385 -1.68 -32.68 9.24
C ARG A 385 -2.53 -31.46 8.89
N THR A 386 -2.93 -30.67 9.87
CA THR A 386 -3.66 -29.41 9.64
C THR A 386 -2.83 -28.46 8.78
N LEU A 387 -1.55 -28.28 9.10
CA LEU A 387 -0.63 -27.45 8.31
C LEU A 387 -0.42 -28.00 6.88
N PHE A 388 -0.35 -29.31 6.71
CA PHE A 388 -0.25 -29.95 5.39
C PHE A 388 -1.50 -29.73 4.54
N GLN A 389 -2.69 -29.77 5.15
CA GLN A 389 -3.96 -29.56 4.46
C GLN A 389 -4.13 -28.10 3.99
N HIS A 390 -3.65 -27.14 4.78
CA HIS A 390 -3.73 -25.72 4.43
C HIS A 390 -2.66 -25.26 3.43
N ALA A 391 -1.56 -25.99 3.31
CA ALA A 391 -0.47 -25.62 2.41
C ALA A 391 -0.93 -25.49 0.95
N ASN A 392 -0.35 -24.53 0.25
CA ASN A 392 -0.46 -24.43 -1.21
C ASN A 392 0.25 -25.61 -1.87
N VAL A 393 1.44 -25.98 -1.43
CA VAL A 393 2.23 -27.09 -1.96
C VAL A 393 2.82 -27.92 -0.82
N LEU A 394 2.84 -29.23 -1.01
CA LEU A 394 3.49 -30.16 -0.09
C LEU A 394 4.79 -30.69 -0.71
N ILE A 395 5.89 -30.51 0.00
CA ILE A 395 7.19 -31.09 -0.32
C ILE A 395 7.38 -32.30 0.59
N VAL A 396 7.75 -33.44 0.03
CA VAL A 396 8.01 -34.69 0.75
C VAL A 396 9.47 -35.06 0.56
N TRP A 397 10.25 -35.00 1.63
CA TRP A 397 11.58 -35.59 1.68
C TRP A 397 11.44 -37.09 1.93
N ASN A 398 11.77 -37.90 0.92
CA ASN A 398 11.52 -39.32 0.92
C ASN A 398 12.77 -40.11 1.34
N GLU A 399 12.99 -40.21 2.65
CA GLU A 399 14.09 -41.01 3.19
C GLU A 399 13.75 -42.52 3.16
N CYS A 400 12.48 -42.89 3.06
CA CYS A 400 12.05 -44.30 3.04
C CYS A 400 12.30 -45.01 1.68
N GLN A 401 12.71 -44.27 0.64
CA GLN A 401 13.00 -44.77 -0.71
C GLN A 401 11.83 -45.54 -1.37
N GLN A 402 10.60 -45.32 -0.90
CA GLN A 402 9.42 -45.94 -1.48
C GLN A 402 8.96 -45.11 -2.69
N MET A 403 8.73 -45.75 -3.84
CA MET A 403 8.34 -45.08 -5.09
C MET A 403 6.82 -45.04 -5.31
N TYR A 404 6.04 -44.93 -4.23
CA TYR A 404 4.58 -44.82 -4.35
C TYR A 404 4.21 -43.49 -4.99
N ARG A 405 3.27 -43.51 -5.94
CA ARG A 405 2.81 -42.30 -6.63
C ARG A 405 1.69 -41.63 -5.85
N PRO A 406 1.72 -40.31 -5.64
CA PRO A 406 0.60 -39.60 -5.02
C PRO A 406 -0.72 -39.83 -5.77
N GLY A 407 -1.80 -40.02 -5.01
CA GLY A 407 -3.13 -40.40 -5.53
C GLY A 407 -3.29 -41.89 -5.84
N SER A 408 -2.25 -42.71 -5.64
CA SER A 408 -2.40 -44.18 -5.67
C SER A 408 -2.86 -44.72 -4.32
N VAL A 409 -3.57 -45.86 -4.33
CA VAL A 409 -4.04 -46.53 -3.10
C VAL A 409 -2.89 -46.83 -2.13
N LEU A 410 -1.72 -47.18 -2.64
CA LEU A 410 -0.54 -47.47 -1.81
C LEU A 410 0.03 -46.21 -1.17
N TRP A 411 0.04 -45.09 -1.89
CA TRP A 411 0.44 -43.79 -1.34
C TRP A 411 -0.51 -43.36 -0.22
N ASP A 412 -1.82 -43.38 -0.49
CA ASP A 412 -2.83 -42.94 0.47
C ASP A 412 -2.81 -43.82 1.73
N ALA A 413 -2.65 -45.13 1.56
CA ALA A 413 -2.59 -46.08 2.67
C ALA A 413 -1.31 -45.94 3.50
N ALA A 414 -0.15 -45.71 2.86
CA ALA A 414 1.15 -45.70 3.51
C ALA A 414 1.51 -44.32 4.08
N PHE A 415 1.45 -43.27 3.27
CA PHE A 415 1.87 -41.92 3.67
C PHE A 415 0.78 -41.17 4.45
N LYS A 416 -0.51 -41.42 4.18
CA LYS A 416 -1.66 -40.76 4.84
C LYS A 416 -1.52 -39.22 4.87
N LEU A 417 -0.97 -38.65 3.81
CA LEU A 417 -0.80 -37.21 3.64
C LEU A 417 -2.06 -36.59 3.01
N PRO A 418 -2.51 -35.41 3.47
CA PRO A 418 -3.59 -34.70 2.81
C PRO A 418 -3.15 -34.14 1.46
N MET A 419 -4.11 -33.86 0.58
CA MET A 419 -3.85 -33.15 -0.66
C MET A 419 -3.72 -31.65 -0.38
N PRO A 420 -2.63 -30.97 -0.80
CA PRO A 420 -2.50 -29.53 -0.65
C PRO A 420 -3.46 -28.79 -1.59
N THR A 421 -3.70 -27.51 -1.33
CA THR A 421 -4.70 -26.71 -2.08
C THR A 421 -4.38 -26.55 -3.58
N SER A 422 -3.12 -26.63 -3.98
CA SER A 422 -2.76 -26.65 -5.42
C SER A 422 -2.93 -28.00 -6.11
N GLY A 423 -3.09 -29.09 -5.34
CA GLY A 423 -3.02 -30.45 -5.85
C GLY A 423 -1.62 -30.89 -6.30
N VAL A 424 -0.57 -30.13 -5.98
CA VAL A 424 0.83 -30.42 -6.36
C VAL A 424 1.64 -30.88 -5.15
N ILE A 425 2.33 -32.01 -5.32
CA ILE A 425 3.24 -32.62 -4.34
C ILE A 425 4.60 -32.79 -4.99
N LEU A 426 5.64 -32.23 -4.37
CA LEU A 426 7.04 -32.37 -4.80
C LEU A 426 7.71 -33.43 -3.93
N ILE A 427 8.18 -34.54 -4.51
CA ILE A 427 8.88 -35.60 -3.78
C ILE A 427 10.37 -35.50 -4.09
N ILE A 428 11.20 -35.50 -3.06
CA ILE A 428 12.66 -35.44 -3.17
C ILE A 428 13.23 -36.77 -2.70
N ASP A 429 13.86 -37.50 -3.64
CA ASP A 429 14.54 -38.76 -3.38
C ASP A 429 16.07 -38.53 -3.35
N PRO A 430 16.75 -38.70 -2.21
CA PRO A 430 18.21 -38.61 -2.14
C PRO A 430 18.86 -39.81 -2.84
N LEU A 431 19.73 -39.56 -3.83
CA LEU A 431 20.44 -40.59 -4.61
C LEU A 431 21.88 -40.83 -4.13
N GLY A 432 22.37 -40.01 -3.20
CA GLY A 432 23.75 -39.99 -2.73
C GLY A 432 24.68 -39.14 -3.62
N ASN A 433 25.90 -38.89 -3.14
CA ASN A 433 26.89 -38.02 -3.80
C ASN A 433 26.36 -36.61 -4.15
N ASP A 434 25.56 -36.02 -3.26
CA ASP A 434 24.99 -34.67 -3.47
C ASP A 434 24.10 -34.58 -4.72
N LEU A 435 23.39 -35.67 -5.04
CA LEU A 435 22.40 -35.77 -6.11
C LEU A 435 21.03 -36.18 -5.56
N TYR A 436 19.99 -35.55 -6.10
CA TYR A 436 18.60 -35.74 -5.69
C TYR A 436 17.72 -35.87 -6.92
N CYS A 437 16.82 -36.84 -6.94
CA CYS A 437 15.76 -36.93 -7.94
C CYS A 437 14.52 -36.20 -7.41
N VAL A 438 13.96 -35.29 -8.19
CA VAL A 438 12.72 -34.62 -7.83
C VAL A 438 11.59 -35.12 -8.70
N HIS A 439 10.56 -35.67 -8.06
CA HIS A 439 9.31 -36.06 -8.70
C HIS A 439 8.25 -34.99 -8.48
N VAL A 440 7.59 -34.60 -9.58
CA VAL A 440 6.56 -33.56 -9.57
C VAL A 440 5.22 -34.23 -9.81
N SER A 441 4.54 -34.57 -8.72
CA SER A 441 3.21 -35.15 -8.80
C SER A 441 2.16 -34.05 -8.75
N HIS A 442 1.22 -34.11 -9.66
CA HIS A 442 0.05 -33.27 -9.67
C HIS A 442 -1.16 -34.19 -9.76
N GLU A 443 -2.23 -33.88 -9.04
CA GLU A 443 -3.50 -34.55 -9.22
C GLU A 443 -3.91 -34.43 -10.70
N SER A 444 -4.53 -35.47 -11.24
CA SER A 444 -5.15 -35.47 -12.59
C SER A 444 -6.38 -34.57 -12.63
N SER A 445 -6.27 -33.37 -12.06
CA SER A 445 -7.23 -32.31 -12.20
C SER A 445 -7.33 -31.94 -13.68
N PRO A 446 -8.53 -31.61 -14.17
CA PRO A 446 -8.71 -31.07 -15.52
C PRO A 446 -7.80 -29.86 -15.79
N LEU A 447 -7.27 -29.19 -14.75
CA LEU A 447 -6.13 -28.27 -14.79
C LEU A 447 -5.02 -28.63 -15.80
N PHE A 448 -4.49 -29.84 -15.70
CA PHE A 448 -3.33 -30.28 -16.47
C PHE A 448 -3.73 -31.09 -17.71
N ASN A 449 -4.94 -31.66 -17.70
CA ASN A 449 -5.51 -32.45 -18.79
C ASN A 449 -6.29 -31.62 -19.84
N GLN A 450 -6.87 -30.46 -19.45
CA GLN A 450 -7.53 -29.50 -20.37
C GLN A 450 -6.54 -28.47 -20.93
N ARG A 451 -5.23 -28.66 -20.73
CA ARG A 451 -4.13 -27.89 -21.33
C ARG A 451 -4.31 -27.68 -22.84
N ASP A 452 -4.87 -28.68 -23.53
CA ASP A 452 -5.15 -28.63 -24.98
C ASP A 452 -6.50 -27.98 -25.34
N VAL A 453 -7.45 -27.89 -24.40
CA VAL A 453 -8.78 -27.30 -24.63
C VAL A 453 -8.76 -25.79 -24.37
N ILE A 454 -8.09 -25.35 -23.30
CA ILE A 454 -7.94 -23.93 -22.95
C ILE A 454 -7.04 -23.22 -23.98
N ALA A 455 -6.03 -23.91 -24.53
CA ALA A 455 -5.14 -23.36 -25.56
C ALA A 455 -5.84 -23.05 -26.90
N ASN A 456 -7.06 -23.53 -27.12
CA ASN A 456 -7.81 -23.36 -28.38
C ASN A 456 -8.97 -22.35 -28.26
N GLN A 457 -9.17 -21.71 -27.10
CA GLN A 457 -10.15 -20.64 -26.94
C GLN A 457 -9.42 -19.30 -26.74
N GLU A 458 -9.14 -18.62 -27.85
CA GLU A 458 -8.33 -17.38 -27.93
C GLU A 458 -8.99 -16.14 -27.29
N ASP A 459 -10.25 -16.20 -26.86
CA ASP A 459 -11.05 -14.98 -26.61
C ASP A 459 -11.10 -14.49 -25.15
N TYR A 460 -10.58 -15.21 -24.13
CA TYR A 460 -10.87 -14.85 -22.73
C TYR A 460 -9.77 -15.05 -21.68
N VAL A 461 -8.56 -15.50 -22.04
CA VAL A 461 -7.48 -15.73 -21.07
C VAL A 461 -6.27 -14.88 -21.43
N ASP A 462 -5.79 -14.05 -20.48
CA ASP A 462 -4.60 -13.24 -20.65
C ASP A 462 -3.40 -14.14 -21.04
N GLU A 463 -2.69 -13.83 -22.13
CA GLU A 463 -1.61 -14.68 -22.67
C GLU A 463 -0.51 -14.94 -21.64
N ALA A 464 -0.32 -14.03 -20.68
CA ALA A 464 0.61 -14.18 -19.56
C ALA A 464 0.17 -15.27 -18.56
N ASP A 465 -1.13 -15.40 -18.30
CA ASP A 465 -1.71 -16.44 -17.44
C ASP A 465 -1.73 -17.81 -18.14
N VAL A 466 -1.89 -17.83 -19.46
CA VAL A 466 -1.76 -19.05 -20.28
C VAL A 466 -0.32 -19.55 -20.33
N TYR A 467 0.68 -18.65 -20.45
CA TYR A 467 2.08 -19.06 -20.52
C TYR A 467 2.59 -19.62 -19.20
N THR A 468 2.21 -19.02 -18.07
CA THR A 468 2.51 -19.54 -16.74
C THR A 468 1.88 -20.92 -16.53
N SER A 469 0.66 -21.17 -17.04
CA SER A 469 -0.01 -22.49 -16.93
C SER A 469 0.72 -23.66 -17.61
N ARG A 470 1.68 -23.38 -18.52
CA ARG A 470 2.39 -24.42 -19.29
C ARG A 470 3.63 -25.00 -18.60
N VAL A 471 4.21 -24.29 -17.63
CA VAL A 471 5.47 -24.67 -16.98
C VAL A 471 5.35 -24.43 -15.48
N LEU A 472 5.19 -25.52 -14.73
CA LEU A 472 5.07 -25.53 -13.26
C LEU A 472 6.29 -24.91 -12.57
N GLY A 473 7.46 -24.92 -13.20
CA GLY A 473 8.68 -24.39 -12.62
C GLY A 473 9.91 -24.88 -13.34
N PRO A 474 11.11 -24.56 -12.83
CA PRO A 474 12.36 -25.02 -13.41
C PRO A 474 12.60 -26.53 -13.22
N LEU A 475 11.88 -27.18 -12.30
CA LEU A 475 11.96 -28.64 -12.11
C LEU A 475 10.93 -29.36 -12.97
N LEU A 476 11.38 -30.44 -13.59
CA LEU A 476 10.55 -31.41 -14.31
C LEU A 476 10.43 -32.69 -13.49
N ASP A 477 9.37 -33.46 -13.72
CA ASP A 477 9.20 -34.76 -13.07
C ASP A 477 10.36 -35.71 -13.43
N GLY A 478 11.00 -36.28 -12.42
CA GLY A 478 12.17 -37.15 -12.53
C GLY A 478 13.49 -36.42 -12.81
N MET A 479 13.52 -35.09 -12.67
CA MET A 479 14.75 -34.32 -12.85
C MET A 479 15.74 -34.59 -11.72
N VAL A 480 16.99 -34.87 -12.08
CA VAL A 480 18.09 -35.04 -11.13
C VAL A 480 18.83 -33.71 -10.97
N VAL A 481 18.99 -33.26 -9.73
CA VAL A 481 19.63 -31.99 -9.38
C VAL A 481 20.69 -32.19 -8.30
N ASN A 482 21.66 -31.29 -8.28
CA ASN A 482 22.66 -31.21 -7.21
C ASN A 482 22.09 -30.46 -5.99
N GLY A 483 22.55 -30.77 -4.79
CA GLY A 483 22.05 -30.17 -3.54
C GLY A 483 22.18 -28.65 -3.48
N ALA A 484 23.22 -28.07 -4.08
CA ALA A 484 23.39 -26.61 -4.15
C ALA A 484 22.26 -25.88 -4.89
N TRP A 485 21.59 -26.56 -5.83
CA TRP A 485 20.49 -26.00 -6.61
C TRP A 485 19.11 -26.52 -6.17
N LEU A 486 19.06 -27.58 -5.37
CA LEU A 486 17.82 -28.24 -4.98
C LEU A 486 16.83 -27.27 -4.32
N ALA A 487 17.23 -26.60 -3.24
CA ALA A 487 16.33 -25.74 -2.48
C ALA A 487 15.77 -24.55 -3.29
N PRO A 488 16.59 -23.75 -4.03
CA PRO A 488 16.08 -22.69 -4.89
C PRO A 488 15.12 -23.19 -5.98
N LEU A 489 15.43 -24.32 -6.63
CA LEU A 489 14.61 -24.87 -7.70
C LEU A 489 13.28 -25.43 -7.18
N VAL A 490 13.30 -26.14 -6.04
CA VAL A 490 12.10 -26.68 -5.39
C VAL A 490 11.21 -25.52 -4.94
N ARG A 491 11.77 -24.51 -4.27
CA ARG A 491 11.02 -23.34 -3.83
C ARG A 491 10.36 -22.59 -4.98
N GLN A 492 11.09 -22.31 -6.06
CA GLN A 492 10.53 -21.61 -7.22
C GLN A 492 9.42 -22.44 -7.90
N THR A 493 9.60 -23.76 -7.99
CA THR A 493 8.58 -24.66 -8.54
C THR A 493 7.33 -24.69 -7.67
N ALA A 494 7.48 -24.72 -6.34
CA ALA A 494 6.36 -24.67 -5.41
C ALA A 494 5.58 -23.34 -5.48
N ILE A 495 6.28 -22.21 -5.54
CA ILE A 495 5.65 -20.89 -5.66
C ILE A 495 4.87 -20.79 -6.97
N ASN A 496 5.46 -21.22 -8.08
CA ASN A 496 4.79 -21.23 -9.37
C ASN A 496 3.55 -22.15 -9.35
N ALA A 497 3.64 -23.35 -8.77
CA ALA A 497 2.49 -24.24 -8.60
C ALA A 497 1.32 -23.56 -7.85
N ALA A 498 1.63 -22.84 -6.77
CA ALA A 498 0.65 -22.10 -6.00
C ALA A 498 0.00 -20.96 -6.80
N ILE A 499 0.80 -20.20 -7.56
CA ILE A 499 0.31 -19.14 -8.46
C ILE A 499 -0.67 -19.73 -9.48
N LEU A 500 -0.31 -20.84 -10.13
CA LEU A 500 -1.15 -21.48 -11.14
C LEU A 500 -2.46 -22.01 -10.58
N SER A 501 -2.42 -22.64 -9.42
CA SER A 501 -3.63 -23.07 -8.72
C SER A 501 -4.56 -21.90 -8.45
N ARG A 502 -4.04 -20.77 -7.98
CA ARG A 502 -4.84 -19.55 -7.74
C ARG A 502 -5.44 -19.03 -9.04
N SER A 503 -4.65 -18.84 -10.09
CA SER A 503 -5.13 -18.34 -11.38
C SER A 503 -6.24 -19.22 -11.97
N PHE A 504 -6.09 -20.55 -11.88
CA PHE A 504 -7.16 -21.45 -12.32
C PHE A 504 -8.41 -21.36 -11.47
N HIS A 505 -8.28 -21.23 -10.15
CA HIS A 505 -9.45 -21.05 -9.29
C HIS A 505 -10.18 -19.72 -9.58
N ARG A 506 -9.46 -18.68 -10.03
CA ARG A 506 -10.09 -17.45 -10.56
C ARG A 506 -10.85 -17.73 -11.85
N TYR A 507 -10.23 -18.44 -12.79
CA TYR A 507 -10.90 -18.85 -14.03
C TYR A 507 -12.17 -19.68 -13.75
N GLN A 508 -12.10 -20.66 -12.85
CA GLN A 508 -13.26 -21.45 -12.43
C GLN A 508 -14.37 -20.59 -11.83
N HIS A 509 -14.01 -19.54 -11.09
CA HIS A 509 -14.99 -18.60 -10.56
C HIS A 509 -15.65 -17.79 -11.68
N ASP A 510 -14.86 -17.33 -12.66
CA ASP A 510 -15.35 -16.50 -13.75
C ASP A 510 -16.31 -17.26 -14.68
N ILE A 511 -16.10 -18.57 -14.87
CA ILE A 511 -17.05 -19.44 -15.58
C ILE A 511 -18.21 -19.93 -14.70
N GLY A 512 -18.27 -19.50 -13.42
CA GLY A 512 -19.33 -19.86 -12.46
C GLY A 512 -19.25 -21.30 -11.93
N ALA A 513 -18.11 -21.99 -12.11
CA ALA A 513 -17.91 -23.34 -11.60
C ALA A 513 -17.62 -23.37 -10.08
N VAL A 514 -17.09 -22.28 -9.52
CA VAL A 514 -16.89 -22.11 -8.08
C VAL A 514 -17.47 -20.77 -7.60
N SER A 515 -17.89 -20.72 -6.34
CA SER A 515 -18.57 -19.56 -5.75
C SER A 515 -17.64 -18.46 -5.23
N SER A 516 -16.34 -18.71 -5.15
CA SER A 516 -15.36 -17.77 -4.64
C SER A 516 -14.07 -17.78 -5.48
N SER A 517 -13.34 -16.66 -5.46
CA SER A 517 -12.10 -16.47 -6.21
C SER A 517 -10.99 -15.99 -5.27
N PRO A 518 -9.77 -16.57 -5.32
CA PRO A 518 -8.66 -16.10 -4.52
C PRO A 518 -8.25 -14.71 -5.02
N VAL A 519 -8.39 -13.71 -4.16
CA VAL A 519 -8.02 -12.32 -4.48
C VAL A 519 -6.54 -12.14 -4.14
N GLY A 520 -5.76 -11.68 -5.12
CA GLY A 520 -4.35 -11.35 -4.90
C GLY A 520 -4.18 -10.19 -3.92
N ALA A 521 -3.00 -10.08 -3.31
CA ALA A 521 -2.72 -9.07 -2.29
C ALA A 521 -2.98 -7.65 -2.81
N GLU A 522 -2.45 -7.34 -3.99
CA GLU A 522 -2.62 -6.04 -4.66
C GLU A 522 -4.08 -5.73 -4.97
N ALA A 523 -4.81 -6.69 -5.55
CA ALA A 523 -6.22 -6.53 -5.90
C ALA A 523 -7.10 -6.33 -4.66
N ASN A 524 -6.80 -7.06 -3.58
CA ASN A 524 -7.49 -6.93 -2.30
C ASN A 524 -7.25 -5.54 -1.71
N ARG A 525 -6.00 -5.09 -1.67
CA ARG A 525 -5.64 -3.73 -1.23
C ARG A 525 -6.32 -2.66 -2.08
N SER A 526 -6.31 -2.78 -3.40
CA SER A 526 -6.99 -1.85 -4.31
C SER A 526 -8.50 -1.76 -4.04
N LYS A 527 -9.15 -2.90 -3.79
CA LYS A 527 -10.58 -2.95 -3.44
C LYS A 527 -10.86 -2.27 -2.10
N VAL A 528 -10.02 -2.55 -1.09
CA VAL A 528 -10.16 -1.94 0.24
C VAL A 528 -9.88 -0.44 0.19
N ILE A 529 -8.88 0.03 -0.57
CA ILE A 529 -8.62 1.45 -0.78
C ILE A 529 -9.81 2.12 -1.47
N SER A 530 -10.37 1.50 -2.51
CA SER A 530 -11.53 2.06 -3.22
C SER A 530 -12.72 2.24 -2.26
N SER A 531 -13.02 1.22 -1.45
CA SER A 531 -14.07 1.28 -0.43
C SER A 531 -13.75 2.30 0.67
N PHE A 532 -12.48 2.41 1.08
CA PHE A 532 -12.03 3.41 2.06
C PHE A 532 -12.26 4.82 1.54
N VAL A 533 -11.86 5.09 0.28
CA VAL A 533 -12.07 6.38 -0.37
C VAL A 533 -13.56 6.68 -0.48
N GLU A 534 -14.38 5.75 -0.95
CA GLU A 534 -15.84 5.95 -1.01
C GLU A 534 -16.47 6.28 0.35
N LYS A 535 -15.96 5.66 1.43
CA LYS A 535 -16.47 5.88 2.79
C LYS A 535 -16.08 7.23 3.37
N HIS A 536 -14.85 7.69 3.13
CA HIS A 536 -14.25 8.84 3.83
C HIS A 536 -14.05 10.08 2.95
N MET A 537 -14.24 9.96 1.63
CA MET A 537 -14.15 11.08 0.68
C MET A 537 -15.39 11.96 0.78
N ARG A 538 -15.19 13.27 0.88
CA ARG A 538 -16.26 14.26 0.68
C ARG A 538 -15.96 15.09 -0.56
N PRO A 539 -16.87 15.18 -1.54
CA PRO A 539 -16.70 16.13 -2.61
C PRO A 539 -16.73 17.55 -2.02
N LYS A 540 -15.69 18.34 -2.29
CA LYS A 540 -15.58 19.75 -1.91
C LYS A 540 -15.40 20.63 -3.14
N LEU A 541 -15.88 21.86 -3.07
CA LEU A 541 -15.58 22.87 -4.09
C LEU A 541 -14.09 23.21 -4.08
N PRO A 542 -13.50 23.73 -5.17
CA PRO A 542 -12.09 24.03 -5.16
C PRO A 542 -11.75 25.14 -4.15
N GLY A 543 -12.58 26.17 -4.00
CA GLY A 543 -12.42 27.20 -2.96
C GLY A 543 -12.42 26.61 -1.54
N GLU A 544 -13.39 25.76 -1.23
CA GLU A 544 -13.48 25.02 0.05
C GLU A 544 -12.33 24.02 0.23
N PHE A 545 -11.91 23.35 -0.84
CA PHE A 545 -10.82 22.40 -0.79
C PHE A 545 -9.51 23.12 -0.46
N TYR A 546 -9.14 24.19 -1.18
CA TYR A 546 -7.90 24.91 -0.92
C TYR A 546 -7.96 25.78 0.34
N GLY A 547 -9.14 26.25 0.74
CA GLY A 547 -9.36 26.98 1.99
C GLY A 547 -9.30 26.06 3.21
N ASP A 548 -10.02 24.93 3.19
CA ASP A 548 -10.17 24.05 4.36
C ASP A 548 -9.03 23.05 4.53
N LEU A 549 -8.27 22.72 3.47
CA LEU A 549 -7.29 21.62 3.53
C LEU A 549 -6.21 21.87 4.60
N PHE A 550 -5.89 23.13 4.88
CA PHE A 550 -4.86 23.54 5.83
C PHE A 550 -5.35 24.57 6.86
N ALA A 551 -6.64 24.91 6.85
CA ALA A 551 -7.23 25.70 7.91
C ALA A 551 -7.38 24.79 9.14
N ASP A 552 -6.89 25.26 10.29
CA ASP A 552 -6.94 24.48 11.51
C ASP A 552 -8.39 24.05 11.83
N LEU A 553 -8.54 22.76 12.16
CA LEU A 553 -9.70 22.14 12.81
C LEU A 553 -9.94 22.68 14.23
N THR A 554 -9.65 23.96 14.48
CA THR A 554 -9.76 24.64 15.78
C THR A 554 -10.98 25.56 15.88
N SER A 555 -11.93 25.50 14.95
CA SER A 555 -13.29 26.02 15.17
C SER A 555 -14.19 24.83 15.54
N GLU A 556 -14.74 24.62 16.72
CA GLU A 556 -14.89 25.37 17.98
C GLU A 556 -15.18 24.34 19.10
N ASN A 557 -14.83 24.69 20.35
CA ASN A 557 -15.39 24.21 21.64
C ASN A 557 -15.44 22.72 22.01
#